data_AF-A0A1I7BFY5-F1
#
_entry.id   AF-A0A1I7BFY5-F1
#
_cell.length_a   1.000
_cell.length_b   1.000
_cell.length_c   1.000
_cell.angle_alpha   90.00
_cell.angle_beta   90.00
_cell.angle_gamma   90.00
#
_symmetry.space_group_name_H-M   'P 1'
#
loop_
_entity.id
_entity.type
_entity.pdbx_description
1 polymer ?
#
loop_
_entity_poly.entity_id
_entity_poly.type
_entity_poly.pdbx_seq_one_letter_code
_entity_poly.pdbx_strand_id
1 'polypeptide(L)'
;MNNSEMSIPAIIVATFINELFVDGPDSEVISLLRKGLASDDSEKSVRGIVNKIINYFEFSKKPIEDLLYFIGVETNEAVNDGESINTLLYMDKNKTPFLSDIPLSGDGVTILNAALGLYFVGMKNNANDLARIGIKVVMEEVFRDEISLREFNNIAQKAISEAQREKAKKPRSPYYSEVIEVIRLTWAKYPCGAKTALLDALAAHYHGKVSRNALDNWITLSGLRPPKPEKYTRLELVFPH
;
A
#
# COMPACT_ATOMS: atom_id res chain seq x y z
N MET A 1 6.17 -12.50 -33.06
CA MET A 1 5.30 -13.63 -32.63
C MET A 1 4.09 -13.65 -33.56
N ASN A 2 3.58 -14.83 -33.94
CA ASN A 2 2.29 -14.90 -34.64
C ASN A 2 1.16 -14.91 -33.60
N ASN A 3 0.03 -14.24 -33.87
CA ASN A 3 -1.13 -14.17 -32.96
C ASN A 3 -1.67 -15.54 -32.49
N SER A 4 -1.28 -16.63 -33.16
CA SER A 4 -1.64 -18.01 -32.83
C SER A 4 -0.84 -18.66 -31.68
N GLU A 5 0.20 -18.02 -31.13
CA GLU A 5 1.03 -18.58 -30.04
C GLU A 5 0.96 -17.82 -28.71
N MET A 6 0.20 -16.72 -28.64
CA MET A 6 0.10 -15.90 -27.43
C MET A 6 -0.89 -16.49 -26.41
N SER A 7 -0.46 -16.57 -25.15
CA SER A 7 -1.36 -16.90 -24.05
C SER A 7 -2.44 -15.82 -23.88
N ILE A 8 -3.62 -16.20 -23.38
CA ILE A 8 -4.73 -15.25 -23.10
C ILE A 8 -4.27 -14.03 -22.29
N PRO A 9 -3.43 -14.17 -21.22
CA PRO A 9 -2.87 -13.01 -20.52
C PRO A 9 -2.03 -12.09 -21.43
N ALA A 10 -1.23 -12.63 -22.35
CA ALA A 10 -0.41 -11.84 -23.26
C ALA A 10 -1.28 -11.08 -24.28
N ILE A 11 -2.39 -11.67 -24.75
CA ILE A 11 -3.35 -10.99 -25.64
C ILE A 11 -3.95 -9.77 -24.93
N ILE A 12 -4.38 -9.93 -23.67
CA ILE A 12 -4.95 -8.83 -22.88
C ILE A 12 -3.93 -7.69 -22.71
N VAL A 13 -2.67 -8.02 -22.40
CA VAL A 13 -1.61 -7.03 -22.27
C VAL A 13 -1.33 -6.34 -23.61
N ALA A 14 -1.25 -7.09 -24.70
CA ALA A 14 -1.02 -6.56 -26.04
C ALA A 14 -2.11 -5.56 -26.45
N THR A 15 -3.38 -5.92 -26.28
CA THR A 15 -4.52 -5.04 -26.60
C THR A 15 -4.45 -3.76 -25.79
N PHE A 16 -4.25 -3.86 -24.47
CA PHE A 16 -4.18 -2.68 -23.62
C PHE A 16 -3.00 -1.76 -23.98
N ILE A 17 -1.81 -2.32 -24.18
CA ILE A 17 -0.62 -1.54 -24.55
C ILE A 17 -0.83 -0.88 -25.90
N ASN A 18 -1.39 -1.59 -26.88
CA ASN A 18 -1.67 -1.04 -28.19
C ASN A 18 -2.63 0.16 -28.09
N GLU A 19 -3.79 -0.01 -27.45
CA GLU A 19 -4.76 1.08 -27.29
C GLU A 19 -4.18 2.27 -26.52
N LEU A 20 -3.40 2.02 -25.46
CA LEU A 20 -2.78 3.11 -24.70
C LEU A 20 -1.73 3.88 -25.51
N PHE A 21 -0.91 3.19 -26.31
CA PHE A 21 0.18 3.81 -27.06
C PHE A 21 -0.27 4.36 -28.42
N VAL A 22 -1.39 3.89 -28.97
CA VAL A 22 -1.94 4.35 -30.26
C VAL A 22 -3.04 5.40 -30.03
N ASP A 23 -4.03 5.08 -29.20
CA ASP A 23 -5.21 5.92 -28.98
C ASP A 23 -5.10 6.81 -27.74
N GLY A 24 -4.18 6.50 -26.83
CA GLY A 24 -3.85 7.34 -25.69
C GLY A 24 -4.69 7.11 -24.44
N PRO A 25 -4.46 7.95 -23.40
CA PRO A 25 -5.08 7.77 -22.09
C PRO A 25 -6.60 8.02 -22.11
N ASP A 26 -7.12 8.63 -23.18
CA ASP A 26 -8.54 8.94 -23.36
C ASP A 26 -9.29 7.89 -24.19
N SER A 27 -8.61 6.79 -24.59
CA SER A 27 -9.26 5.71 -25.32
C SER A 27 -10.38 5.07 -24.49
N GLU A 28 -11.38 4.48 -25.16
CA GLU A 28 -12.57 3.95 -24.50
C GLU A 28 -12.21 2.89 -23.45
N VAL A 29 -11.26 2.01 -23.74
CA VAL A 29 -10.80 0.96 -22.82
C VAL A 29 -10.07 1.53 -21.61
N ILE A 30 -9.19 2.52 -21.80
CA ILE A 30 -8.51 3.18 -20.68
C ILE A 30 -9.52 3.94 -19.80
N SER A 31 -10.47 4.63 -20.41
CA SER A 31 -11.56 5.32 -19.71
C SER A 31 -12.43 4.35 -18.89
N LEU A 32 -12.79 3.20 -19.45
CA LEU A 32 -13.53 2.15 -18.75
C LEU A 32 -12.76 1.62 -17.55
N LEU A 33 -11.45 1.41 -17.67
CA LEU A 33 -10.61 0.96 -16.58
C LEU A 33 -10.48 2.03 -15.47
N ARG A 34 -10.29 3.30 -15.83
CA ARG A 34 -10.30 4.43 -14.86
C ARG A 34 -11.63 4.52 -14.11
N LYS A 35 -12.76 4.42 -14.81
CA LYS A 35 -14.10 4.38 -14.18
C LYS A 35 -14.25 3.19 -13.24
N GLY A 36 -13.76 2.01 -13.63
CA GLY A 36 -13.76 0.81 -12.80
C GLY A 36 -12.82 0.88 -11.59
N LEU A 37 -11.77 1.70 -11.64
CA LEU A 37 -10.90 2.03 -10.50
C LEU A 37 -11.60 2.99 -9.52
N ALA A 38 -12.44 3.90 -10.02
CA ALA A 38 -13.21 4.83 -9.18
C ALA A 38 -14.40 4.16 -8.46
N SER A 39 -14.91 3.04 -8.97
CA SER A 39 -15.99 2.27 -8.34
C SER A 39 -15.48 1.11 -7.47
N ASP A 40 -15.77 1.14 -6.17
CA ASP A 40 -15.30 0.18 -5.14
C ASP A 40 -15.54 -1.31 -5.48
N ASP A 41 -16.58 -1.65 -6.27
CA ASP A 41 -16.98 -3.04 -6.55
C ASP A 41 -16.09 -3.79 -7.57
N SER A 42 -15.42 -3.08 -8.49
CA SER A 42 -14.57 -3.66 -9.55
C SER A 42 -13.07 -3.52 -9.30
N GLU A 43 -12.71 -2.84 -8.22
CA GLU A 43 -11.37 -2.34 -7.94
C GLU A 43 -10.30 -3.43 -7.82
N LYS A 44 -10.62 -4.57 -7.18
CA LYS A 44 -9.73 -5.74 -7.11
C LYS A 44 -9.46 -6.33 -8.51
N SER A 45 -10.44 -6.25 -9.41
CA SER A 45 -10.32 -6.78 -10.78
C SER A 45 -9.45 -5.86 -11.63
N VAL A 46 -9.67 -4.55 -11.58
CA VAL A 46 -8.95 -3.56 -12.39
C VAL A 46 -7.49 -3.40 -11.95
N ARG A 47 -7.21 -3.36 -10.63
CA ARG A 47 -5.82 -3.42 -10.14
C ARG A 47 -5.15 -4.74 -10.52
N GLY A 48 -5.92 -5.83 -10.55
CA GLY A 48 -5.48 -7.10 -11.10
C GLY A 48 -5.02 -6.98 -12.55
N ILE A 49 -5.67 -6.15 -13.37
CA ILE A 49 -5.31 -5.91 -14.77
C ILE A 49 -4.03 -5.07 -14.87
N VAL A 50 -3.94 -3.92 -14.17
CA VAL A 50 -2.72 -3.07 -14.18
C VAL A 50 -1.50 -3.86 -13.68
N ASN A 51 -1.64 -4.59 -12.58
CA ASN A 51 -0.57 -5.45 -12.08
C ASN A 51 -0.23 -6.60 -13.03
N LYS A 52 -1.21 -7.16 -13.77
CA LYS A 52 -0.93 -8.17 -14.79
C LYS A 52 -0.08 -7.60 -15.93
N ILE A 53 -0.33 -6.35 -16.34
CA ILE A 53 0.48 -5.66 -17.36
C ILE A 53 1.90 -5.43 -16.84
N ILE A 54 2.05 -4.84 -15.66
CA ILE A 54 3.38 -4.60 -15.06
C ILE A 54 4.13 -5.94 -14.88
N ASN A 55 3.49 -6.95 -14.31
CA ASN A 55 4.09 -8.27 -14.10
C ASN A 55 4.46 -8.96 -15.42
N TYR A 56 3.67 -8.78 -16.48
CA TYR A 56 4.01 -9.34 -17.79
C TYR A 56 5.38 -8.85 -18.26
N PHE A 57 5.62 -7.53 -18.22
CA PHE A 57 6.89 -6.96 -18.64
C PHE A 57 8.03 -7.24 -17.65
N GLU A 58 7.73 -7.27 -16.35
CA GLU A 58 8.70 -7.63 -15.32
C GLU A 58 9.31 -9.03 -15.59
N PHE A 59 8.45 -9.99 -15.91
CA PHE A 59 8.86 -11.39 -16.16
C PHE A 59 9.16 -11.68 -17.64
N SER A 60 8.97 -10.72 -18.55
CA SER A 60 9.35 -10.90 -19.94
C SER A 60 10.87 -11.03 -20.07
N LYS A 61 11.30 -11.96 -20.92
CA LYS A 61 12.70 -12.12 -21.31
C LYS A 61 13.18 -10.99 -22.23
N LYS A 62 12.27 -10.35 -22.95
CA LYS A 62 12.56 -9.35 -24.00
C LYS A 62 11.50 -8.24 -24.01
N PRO A 63 11.35 -7.50 -22.90
CA PRO A 63 10.27 -6.51 -22.73
C PRO A 63 10.24 -5.43 -23.82
N ILE A 64 11.39 -5.02 -24.38
CA ILE A 64 11.40 -4.08 -25.52
C ILE A 64 10.83 -4.70 -26.78
N GLU A 65 11.26 -5.92 -27.13
CA GLU A 65 10.76 -6.58 -28.34
C GLU A 65 9.26 -6.82 -28.23
N ASP A 66 8.77 -7.20 -27.04
CA ASP A 66 7.34 -7.36 -26.77
C ASP A 66 6.59 -6.03 -26.90
N LEU A 67 7.12 -4.94 -26.34
CA LEU A 67 6.53 -3.60 -26.44
C LEU A 67 6.41 -3.18 -27.91
N LEU A 68 7.52 -3.25 -28.66
CA LEU A 68 7.57 -2.89 -30.08
C LEU A 68 6.57 -3.72 -30.89
N TYR A 69 6.49 -5.02 -30.63
CA TYR A 69 5.50 -5.89 -31.24
C TYR A 69 4.06 -5.45 -30.93
N PHE A 70 3.74 -5.12 -29.67
CA PHE A 70 2.40 -4.68 -29.28
C PHE A 70 1.98 -3.35 -29.90
N ILE A 71 2.92 -2.43 -30.11
CA ILE A 71 2.65 -1.15 -30.77
C ILE A 71 2.78 -1.22 -32.30
N GLY A 72 2.99 -2.41 -32.87
CA GLY A 72 3.02 -2.63 -34.32
C GLY A 72 4.32 -2.20 -35.00
N VAL A 73 5.42 -2.07 -34.26
CA VAL A 73 6.74 -1.74 -34.81
C VAL A 73 7.50 -3.03 -35.12
N GLU A 74 7.82 -3.22 -36.40
CA GLU A 74 8.63 -4.35 -36.85
C GLU A 74 10.09 -4.16 -36.40
N THR A 75 10.59 -5.07 -35.57
CA THR A 75 12.01 -5.14 -35.22
C THR A 75 12.76 -5.92 -36.29
N ASN A 76 13.38 -5.24 -37.24
CA ASN A 76 14.40 -5.89 -38.08
C ASN A 76 15.62 -6.26 -37.23
N GLU A 77 16.27 -7.39 -37.55
CA GLU A 77 17.52 -7.79 -36.88
C GLU A 77 18.52 -6.65 -36.94
N ALA A 78 19.14 -6.38 -35.79
CA ALA A 78 19.98 -5.22 -35.54
C ALA A 78 20.90 -4.89 -36.73
N VAL A 79 20.64 -3.73 -37.34
CA VAL A 79 21.51 -3.06 -38.31
C VAL A 79 22.76 -2.61 -37.56
N ASN A 80 23.73 -3.52 -37.43
CA ASN A 80 25.04 -3.29 -36.85
C ASN A 80 25.95 -2.59 -37.87
N ASP A 81 25.55 -1.38 -38.23
CA ASP A 81 26.16 -0.60 -39.28
C ASP A 81 26.37 0.80 -38.68
N GLY A 82 27.52 1.43 -38.91
CA GLY A 82 27.81 2.77 -38.37
C GLY A 82 26.76 3.85 -38.71
N GLU A 83 25.89 3.60 -39.70
CA GLU A 83 24.73 4.41 -40.03
C GLU A 83 23.66 4.47 -38.92
N SER A 84 23.45 3.38 -38.17
CA SER A 84 22.50 3.34 -37.05
C SER A 84 22.92 4.31 -35.95
N ILE A 85 24.21 4.31 -35.57
CA ILE A 85 24.75 5.23 -34.54
C ILE A 85 24.67 6.68 -35.00
N ASN A 86 25.01 6.98 -36.26
CA ASN A 86 24.91 8.33 -36.78
C ASN A 86 23.47 8.86 -36.79
N THR A 87 22.50 7.99 -37.09
CA THR A 87 21.07 8.32 -37.02
C THR A 87 20.66 8.64 -35.59
N LEU A 88 21.08 7.83 -34.62
CA LEU A 88 20.81 8.05 -33.21
C LEU A 88 21.42 9.36 -32.68
N LEU A 89 22.67 9.65 -33.05
CA LEU A 89 23.32 10.92 -32.71
C LEU A 89 22.61 12.12 -33.35
N TYR A 90 22.12 11.97 -34.58
CA TYR A 90 21.30 12.99 -35.23
C TYR A 90 19.97 13.20 -34.49
N MET A 91 19.27 12.13 -34.11
CA MET A 91 18.03 12.21 -33.33
C MET A 91 18.26 12.88 -31.98
N ASP A 92 19.30 12.51 -31.24
CA ASP A 92 19.65 13.13 -29.95
C ASP A 92 19.93 14.63 -30.09
N LYS A 93 20.78 15.01 -31.07
CA LYS A 93 21.09 16.41 -31.35
C LYS A 93 19.84 17.25 -31.67
N ASN A 94 18.88 16.66 -32.37
CA ASN A 94 17.63 17.33 -32.75
C ASN A 94 16.48 17.08 -31.75
N LYS A 95 16.74 16.38 -30.64
CA LYS A 95 15.75 15.99 -29.63
C LYS A 95 14.53 15.29 -30.22
N THR A 96 14.76 14.40 -31.19
CA THR A 96 13.71 13.62 -31.85
C THR A 96 13.51 12.30 -31.09
N PRO A 97 12.40 12.11 -30.36
CA PRO A 97 12.12 10.85 -29.70
C PRO A 97 11.69 9.77 -30.72
N PHE A 98 11.96 8.51 -30.40
CA PHE A 98 11.46 7.35 -31.15
C PHE A 98 9.95 7.25 -31.06
N LEU A 99 9.42 7.47 -29.87
CA LEU A 99 8.00 7.49 -29.59
C LEU A 99 7.47 8.91 -29.78
N SER A 100 7.61 9.47 -30.99
CA SER A 100 7.21 10.84 -31.31
C SER A 100 5.73 10.98 -31.64
N ASP A 101 5.13 9.94 -32.21
CA ASP A 101 3.74 9.96 -32.68
C ASP A 101 2.75 9.35 -31.67
N ILE A 102 3.20 9.03 -30.45
CA ILE A 102 2.32 8.47 -29.42
C ILE A 102 1.66 9.59 -28.59
N PRO A 103 0.38 9.46 -28.21
CA PRO A 103 -0.34 10.43 -27.39
C PRO A 103 -0.01 10.33 -25.89
N LEU A 104 1.27 10.07 -25.56
CA LEU A 104 1.76 9.95 -24.18
C LEU A 104 2.96 10.88 -23.97
N SER A 105 3.07 11.40 -22.75
CA SER A 105 4.22 12.21 -22.31
C SER A 105 4.51 11.91 -20.84
N GLY A 106 5.69 12.32 -20.36
CA GLY A 106 6.10 12.11 -18.97
C GLY A 106 7.41 11.35 -18.83
N ASP A 107 7.74 11.02 -17.58
CA ASP A 107 9.01 10.38 -17.25
C ASP A 107 9.04 8.96 -17.80
N GLY A 108 7.91 8.25 -17.77
CA GLY A 108 7.81 6.90 -18.32
C GLY A 108 8.14 6.85 -19.81
N VAL A 109 7.57 7.76 -20.61
CA VAL A 109 7.85 7.87 -22.05
C VAL A 109 9.30 8.25 -22.32
N THR A 110 9.87 9.12 -21.50
CA THR A 110 11.29 9.52 -21.60
C THR A 110 12.21 8.32 -21.37
N ILE A 111 11.92 7.50 -20.35
CA ILE A 111 12.66 6.28 -20.04
C ILE A 111 12.53 5.27 -21.20
N LEU A 112 11.34 5.11 -21.78
CA LEU A 112 11.13 4.22 -22.93
C LEU A 112 11.89 4.68 -24.18
N ASN A 113 11.97 5.98 -24.45
CA ASN A 113 12.79 6.51 -25.52
C ASN A 113 14.29 6.21 -25.31
N ALA A 114 14.79 6.36 -24.08
CA ALA A 114 16.16 5.99 -23.74
C ALA A 114 16.39 4.48 -23.90
N ALA A 115 15.42 3.67 -23.49
CA ALA A 115 15.46 2.21 -23.64
C ALA A 115 15.58 1.81 -25.12
N LEU A 116 14.81 2.45 -26.01
CA LEU A 116 14.90 2.22 -27.46
C LEU A 116 16.26 2.63 -28.04
N GLY A 117 16.81 3.78 -27.61
CA GLY A 117 18.16 4.18 -27.98
C GLY A 117 19.21 3.13 -27.63
N LEU A 118 19.16 2.60 -26.40
CA LEU A 118 20.03 1.51 -25.96
C LEU A 118 19.82 0.21 -26.75
N TYR A 119 18.57 -0.10 -27.07
CA TYR A 119 18.24 -1.29 -27.86
C TYR A 119 18.87 -1.24 -29.25
N PHE A 120 18.76 -0.10 -29.94
CA PHE A 120 19.27 0.07 -31.29
C PHE A 120 20.81 0.12 -31.37
N VAL A 121 21.52 0.55 -30.32
CA VAL A 121 22.99 0.42 -30.24
C VAL A 121 23.46 -0.97 -29.76
N GLY A 122 22.53 -1.91 -29.55
CA GLY A 122 22.84 -3.28 -29.14
C GLY A 122 23.04 -3.51 -27.64
N MET A 123 22.80 -2.50 -26.79
CA MET A 123 22.85 -2.61 -25.32
C MET A 123 21.57 -3.24 -24.75
N LYS A 124 21.21 -4.42 -25.26
CA LYS A 124 19.90 -5.06 -25.06
C LYS A 124 19.53 -5.30 -23.59
N ASN A 125 20.48 -5.63 -22.72
CA ASN A 125 20.21 -5.86 -21.30
C ASN A 125 19.74 -4.58 -20.59
N ASN A 126 20.52 -3.49 -20.71
CA ASN A 126 20.16 -2.20 -20.12
C ASN A 126 18.87 -1.65 -20.74
N ALA A 127 18.70 -1.86 -22.04
CA ALA A 127 17.49 -1.48 -22.74
C ALA A 127 16.25 -2.19 -22.13
N ASN A 128 16.33 -3.51 -21.94
CA ASN A 128 15.26 -4.28 -21.32
C ASN A 128 14.97 -3.85 -19.87
N ASP A 129 16.00 -3.56 -19.07
CA ASP A 129 15.83 -3.09 -17.70
C ASP A 129 15.13 -1.72 -17.66
N LEU A 130 15.52 -0.79 -18.52
CA LEU A 130 14.84 0.50 -18.63
C LEU A 130 13.41 0.35 -19.15
N ALA A 131 13.14 -0.59 -20.07
CA ALA A 131 11.79 -0.80 -20.57
C ALA A 131 10.82 -1.27 -19.47
N ARG A 132 11.27 -2.16 -18.58
CA ARG A 132 10.46 -2.57 -17.40
C ARG A 132 10.10 -1.37 -16.53
N ILE A 133 11.11 -0.54 -16.23
CA ILE A 133 10.92 0.67 -15.40
C ILE A 133 10.00 1.66 -16.12
N GLY A 134 10.25 1.93 -17.40
CA GLY A 134 9.48 2.87 -18.21
C GLY A 134 8.01 2.48 -18.28
N ILE A 135 7.70 1.22 -18.56
CA ILE A 135 6.31 0.73 -18.58
C ILE A 135 5.66 0.89 -17.21
N LYS A 136 6.35 0.52 -16.13
CA LYS A 136 5.83 0.71 -14.77
C LYS A 136 5.49 2.17 -14.49
N VAL A 137 6.39 3.10 -14.82
CA VAL A 137 6.17 4.53 -14.63
C VAL A 137 5.01 5.03 -15.50
N VAL A 138 4.91 4.63 -16.78
CA VAL A 138 3.77 4.98 -17.64
C VAL A 138 2.45 4.52 -17.01
N MET A 139 2.38 3.28 -16.50
CA MET A 139 1.17 2.79 -15.84
C MET A 139 0.84 3.62 -14.58
N GLU A 140 1.83 3.92 -13.75
CA GLU A 140 1.64 4.73 -12.55
C GLU A 140 1.20 6.16 -12.87
N GLU A 141 1.72 6.75 -13.95
CA GLU A 141 1.33 8.09 -14.43
C GLU A 141 -0.09 8.11 -14.99
N VAL A 142 -0.46 7.12 -15.82
CA VAL A 142 -1.79 7.02 -16.45
C VAL A 142 -2.90 6.84 -15.43
N PHE A 143 -2.62 6.18 -14.31
CA PHE A 143 -3.60 5.92 -13.23
C PHE A 143 -3.32 6.71 -11.94
N ARG A 144 -2.50 7.78 -12.02
CA ARG A 144 -2.01 8.53 -10.86
C ARG A 144 -3.14 9.06 -9.98
N ASP A 145 -4.15 9.68 -10.57
CA ASP A 145 -5.20 10.36 -9.83
C ASP A 145 -6.08 9.36 -9.07
N GLU A 146 -6.40 8.23 -9.70
CA GLU A 146 -7.15 7.14 -9.10
C GLU A 146 -6.35 6.42 -8.01
N ILE A 147 -5.03 6.26 -8.19
CA ILE A 147 -4.14 5.70 -7.18
C ILE A 147 -4.01 6.65 -5.97
N SER A 148 -3.85 7.96 -6.21
CA SER A 148 -3.60 8.98 -5.18
C SER A 148 -4.82 9.26 -4.28
N LEU A 149 -6.02 9.35 -4.88
CA LEU A 149 -7.28 9.46 -4.14
C LEU A 149 -7.47 8.30 -3.14
N ARG A 150 -6.94 7.12 -3.48
CA ARG A 150 -7.06 5.93 -2.67
C ARG A 150 -5.99 5.81 -1.58
N GLU A 151 -4.75 6.24 -1.81
CA GLU A 151 -3.76 6.32 -0.73
C GLU A 151 -4.28 7.20 0.41
N PHE A 152 -4.90 8.32 0.05
CA PHE A 152 -5.62 9.17 1.00
C PHE A 152 -6.76 8.42 1.71
N ASN A 153 -7.63 7.71 0.98
CA ASN A 153 -8.73 6.95 1.59
C ASN A 153 -8.26 5.79 2.49
N ASN A 154 -7.18 5.11 2.14
CA ASN A 154 -6.58 4.04 2.96
C ASN A 154 -5.99 4.60 4.26
N ILE A 155 -5.29 5.73 4.19
CA ILE A 155 -4.79 6.45 5.37
C ILE A 155 -5.98 6.87 6.26
N ALA A 156 -7.04 7.42 5.67
CA ALA A 156 -8.25 7.81 6.38
C ALA A 156 -8.97 6.63 7.02
N GLN A 157 -9.17 5.51 6.31
CA GLN A 157 -9.79 4.30 6.85
C GLN A 157 -8.95 3.68 7.97
N LYS A 158 -7.63 3.65 7.82
CA LYS A 158 -6.74 3.15 8.88
C LYS A 158 -6.84 4.02 10.13
N ALA A 159 -6.86 5.35 9.97
CA ALA A 159 -7.07 6.27 11.08
C ALA A 159 -8.45 6.08 11.75
N ILE A 160 -9.51 5.85 10.96
CA ILE A 160 -10.86 5.57 11.48
C ILE A 160 -10.89 4.23 12.24
N SER A 161 -10.29 3.19 11.68
CA SER A 161 -10.23 1.85 12.28
C SER A 161 -9.44 1.86 13.59
N GLU A 162 -8.31 2.58 13.64
CA GLU A 162 -7.54 2.78 14.86
C GLU A 162 -8.35 3.54 15.91
N ALA A 163 -9.04 4.62 15.54
CA ALA A 163 -9.92 5.36 16.45
C ALA A 163 -11.08 4.50 16.98
N GLN A 164 -11.67 3.64 16.15
CA GLN A 164 -12.71 2.70 16.57
C GLN A 164 -12.16 1.60 17.46
N ARG A 165 -10.96 1.08 17.18
CA ARG A 165 -10.28 0.09 18.02
C ARG A 165 -9.96 0.66 19.40
N GLU A 166 -9.51 1.90 19.49
CA GLU A 166 -9.30 2.59 20.77
C GLU A 166 -10.62 2.81 21.52
N LYS A 167 -11.69 3.19 20.83
CA LYS A 167 -13.03 3.28 21.45
C LYS A 167 -13.53 1.92 21.95
N ALA A 168 -13.28 0.84 21.20
CA ALA A 168 -13.72 -0.52 21.53
C ALA A 168 -12.91 -1.17 22.68
N LYS A 169 -11.67 -0.72 22.93
CA LYS A 169 -10.86 -1.14 24.08
C LYS A 169 -11.42 -0.64 25.43
N LYS A 170 -12.25 0.41 25.44
CA LYS A 170 -12.88 0.90 26.67
C LYS A 170 -13.94 -0.09 27.17
N PRO A 171 -13.94 -0.47 28.45
CA PRO A 171 -14.96 -1.38 28.98
C PRO A 171 -16.37 -0.83 28.78
N ARG A 172 -17.27 -1.65 28.23
CA ARG A 172 -18.65 -1.29 27.86
C ARG A 172 -19.61 -1.11 29.05
N SER A 173 -19.10 -1.11 30.28
CA SER A 173 -19.95 -0.98 31.46
C SER A 173 -20.28 0.49 31.70
N PRO A 174 -21.56 0.84 31.93
CA PRO A 174 -21.94 2.21 32.28
C PRO A 174 -21.29 2.67 33.61
N TYR A 175 -20.89 1.72 34.46
CA TYR A 175 -20.22 2.00 35.72
C TYR A 175 -18.69 2.13 35.60
N TYR A 176 -18.10 1.90 34.42
CA TYR A 176 -16.63 1.90 34.27
C TYR A 176 -16.02 3.25 34.67
N SER A 177 -16.53 4.37 34.13
CA SER A 177 -16.01 5.70 34.42
C SER A 177 -16.16 6.09 35.89
N GLU A 178 -17.33 5.79 36.47
CA GLU A 178 -17.60 6.03 37.89
C GLU A 178 -16.67 5.21 38.79
N VAL A 179 -16.54 3.91 38.51
CA VAL A 179 -15.67 3.00 39.26
C VAL A 179 -14.21 3.44 39.18
N ILE A 180 -13.70 3.82 38.00
CA ILE A 180 -12.32 4.32 37.82
C ILE A 180 -12.08 5.62 38.61
N GLU A 181 -13.08 6.49 38.72
CA GLU A 181 -12.97 7.72 39.51
C GLU A 181 -13.01 7.43 41.02
N VAL A 182 -13.91 6.57 41.49
CA VAL A 182 -13.95 6.12 42.89
C VAL A 182 -12.62 5.47 43.27
N ILE A 183 -12.10 4.64 42.37
CA ILE A 183 -10.76 4.06 42.40
C ILE A 183 -9.75 5.18 42.67
N ARG A 184 -9.57 6.12 41.73
CA ARG A 184 -8.59 7.21 41.80
C ARG A 184 -8.69 8.02 43.10
N LEU A 185 -9.90 8.41 43.50
CA LEU A 185 -10.15 9.17 44.73
C LEU A 185 -9.79 8.38 45.99
N THR A 186 -10.04 7.07 45.99
CA THR A 186 -9.75 6.22 47.16
C THR A 186 -8.26 6.04 47.36
N TRP A 187 -7.46 5.85 46.29
CA TRP A 187 -5.99 5.84 46.42
C TRP A 187 -5.41 7.21 46.76
N ALA A 188 -6.03 8.31 46.33
CA ALA A 188 -5.60 9.65 46.73
C ALA A 188 -5.79 9.87 48.25
N LYS A 189 -6.88 9.34 48.82
CA LYS A 189 -7.19 9.44 50.25
C LYS A 189 -6.45 8.41 51.11
N TYR A 190 -6.25 7.21 50.59
CA TYR A 190 -5.61 6.08 51.28
C TYR A 190 -4.51 5.47 50.40
N PRO A 191 -3.35 6.14 50.24
CA PRO A 191 -2.29 5.71 49.33
C PRO A 191 -1.70 4.33 49.68
N CYS A 192 -1.70 3.95 50.96
CA CYS A 192 -1.21 2.65 51.44
C CYS A 192 -2.32 1.58 51.55
N GLY A 193 -3.51 1.81 50.99
CA GLY A 193 -4.62 0.87 51.04
C GLY A 193 -4.31 -0.43 50.28
N ALA A 194 -4.63 -1.58 50.89
CA ALA A 194 -4.48 -2.87 50.24
C ALA A 194 -5.42 -3.00 49.04
N LYS A 195 -4.90 -3.44 47.89
CA LYS A 195 -5.68 -3.69 46.66
C LYS A 195 -6.88 -4.61 46.93
N THR A 196 -6.68 -5.65 47.74
CA THR A 196 -7.72 -6.61 48.11
C THR A 196 -8.84 -5.98 48.90
N ALA A 197 -8.52 -5.16 49.91
CA ALA A 197 -9.51 -4.46 50.73
C ALA A 197 -10.35 -3.47 49.91
N LEU A 198 -9.72 -2.77 48.96
CA LEU A 198 -10.46 -1.90 48.03
C LEU A 198 -11.37 -2.72 47.10
N LEU A 199 -10.87 -3.84 46.56
CA LEU A 199 -11.65 -4.72 45.70
C LEU A 199 -12.85 -5.32 46.46
N ASP A 200 -12.70 -5.65 47.74
CA ASP A 200 -13.78 -6.08 48.63
C ASP A 200 -14.84 -5.00 48.82
N ALA A 201 -14.41 -3.77 49.12
CA ALA A 201 -15.30 -2.63 49.28
C ALA A 201 -16.06 -2.29 47.97
N LEU A 202 -15.36 -2.30 46.83
CA LEU A 202 -15.97 -2.08 45.51
C LEU A 202 -16.96 -3.20 45.16
N ALA A 203 -16.61 -4.46 45.41
CA ALA A 203 -17.48 -5.59 45.15
C ALA A 203 -18.75 -5.58 46.02
N ALA A 204 -18.64 -5.09 47.27
CA ALA A 204 -19.79 -4.88 48.14
C ALA A 204 -20.68 -3.72 47.67
N HIS A 205 -20.08 -2.58 47.29
CA HIS A 205 -20.82 -1.39 46.85
C HIS A 205 -21.51 -1.58 45.49
N TYR A 206 -20.85 -2.26 44.55
CA TYR A 206 -21.36 -2.53 43.20
C TYR A 206 -21.96 -3.93 43.04
N HIS A 207 -22.37 -4.56 44.15
CA HIS A 207 -22.96 -5.89 44.13
C HIS A 207 -24.16 -5.98 43.17
N GLY A 208 -24.19 -7.03 42.34
CA GLY A 208 -25.23 -7.22 41.32
C GLY A 208 -25.11 -6.32 40.07
N LYS A 209 -24.26 -5.28 40.11
CA LYS A 209 -24.07 -4.33 38.99
C LYS A 209 -22.76 -4.59 38.22
N VAL A 210 -21.69 -4.93 38.93
CA VAL A 210 -20.39 -5.26 38.33
C VAL A 210 -19.80 -6.46 39.07
N SER A 211 -19.27 -7.43 38.33
CA SER A 211 -18.63 -8.60 38.93
C SER A 211 -17.29 -8.23 39.55
N ARG A 212 -16.92 -8.91 40.64
CA ARG A 212 -15.61 -8.74 41.29
C ARG A 212 -14.44 -8.91 40.31
N ASN A 213 -14.53 -9.88 39.40
CA ASN A 213 -13.49 -10.11 38.38
C ASN A 213 -13.40 -8.96 37.38
N ALA A 214 -14.51 -8.32 37.01
CA ALA A 214 -14.49 -7.15 36.15
C ALA A 214 -13.83 -5.95 36.85
N LEU A 215 -14.11 -5.73 38.13
CA LEU A 215 -13.47 -4.69 38.96
C LEU A 215 -11.95 -4.91 39.05
N ASP A 216 -11.50 -6.14 39.33
CA ASP A 216 -10.07 -6.47 39.41
C ASP A 216 -9.35 -6.27 38.07
N ASN A 217 -10.00 -6.63 36.96
CA ASN A 217 -9.50 -6.39 35.62
C ASN A 217 -9.38 -4.89 35.30
N TRP A 218 -10.36 -4.07 35.70
CA TRP A 218 -10.30 -2.62 35.46
C TRP A 218 -9.22 -1.92 36.28
N ILE A 219 -8.99 -2.34 37.53
CA ILE A 219 -7.87 -1.86 38.35
C ILE A 219 -6.54 -2.23 37.68
N THR A 220 -6.43 -3.45 37.16
CA THR A 220 -5.20 -3.93 36.53
C THR A 220 -4.92 -3.24 35.19
N LEU A 221 -5.95 -3.04 34.35
CA LEU A 221 -5.85 -2.40 33.03
C LEU A 221 -5.67 -0.89 33.09
N SER A 222 -6.22 -0.22 34.11
CA SER A 222 -6.07 1.23 34.29
C SER A 222 -4.69 1.65 34.79
N GLY A 223 -3.86 0.70 35.27
CA GLY A 223 -2.55 1.00 35.84
C GLY A 223 -2.61 1.75 37.19
N LEU A 224 -3.82 2.04 37.70
CA LEU A 224 -4.06 2.68 38.99
C LEU A 224 -3.79 1.67 40.10
N ARG A 225 -2.51 1.55 40.47
CA ARG A 225 -2.03 0.71 41.57
C ARG A 225 -1.68 1.58 42.78
N PRO A 226 -1.76 1.04 44.01
CA PRO A 226 -1.34 1.80 45.18
C PRO A 226 0.13 2.24 45.00
N PRO A 227 0.47 3.50 45.33
CA PRO A 227 1.86 3.93 45.36
C PRO A 227 2.66 3.01 46.28
N LYS A 228 3.93 2.72 45.90
CA LYS A 228 4.81 1.91 46.75
C LYS A 228 4.96 2.61 48.11
N PRO A 229 4.78 1.90 49.24
CA PRO A 229 4.93 2.52 50.56
C PRO A 229 6.38 3.01 50.75
N GLU A 230 6.54 4.20 51.35
CA GLU A 230 7.86 4.81 51.58
C GLU A 230 8.76 3.97 52.51
N LYS A 231 8.17 3.14 53.37
CA LYS A 231 8.89 2.16 54.20
C LYS A 231 8.11 0.85 54.26
N TYR A 232 8.75 -0.24 53.86
CA TYR A 232 8.30 -1.58 54.19
C TYR A 232 8.71 -1.89 55.62
N THR A 233 7.76 -1.98 56.55
CA THR A 233 8.05 -2.49 57.90
C THR A 233 8.32 -3.99 57.76
N ARG A 234 9.52 -4.45 58.14
CA ARG A 234 9.88 -5.88 58.09
C ARG A 234 8.90 -6.67 58.94
N LEU A 235 8.34 -7.73 58.36
CA LEU A 235 7.45 -8.67 59.02
C LEU A 235 8.30 -9.84 59.52
N GLU A 236 8.48 -9.96 60.82
CA GLU A 236 9.12 -11.11 61.44
C GLU A 236 8.04 -11.99 62.09
N LEU A 237 8.11 -13.29 61.81
CA LEU A 237 7.20 -14.27 62.38
C LEU A 237 7.66 -14.60 63.81
N VAL A 238 6.81 -14.30 64.79
CA VAL A 238 7.02 -14.66 66.19
C VAL A 238 6.32 -15.99 66.45
N PHE A 239 7.08 -16.98 66.90
CA PHE A 239 6.55 -18.27 67.32
C PHE A 239 6.42 -18.31 68.85
N PRO A 240 5.36 -18.94 69.41
CA PRO A 240 5.22 -19.07 70.86
C PRO A 240 6.27 -20.03 71.45
N HIS A 241 6.73 -19.73 72.67
CA HIS A 241 7.58 -20.62 73.48
C HIS A 241 6.76 -21.71 74.17
#